data_AF-A0A423SLB5-F1
#
_entry.id   AF-A0A423SLB5-F1
#
_cell.length_a   1.000
_cell.length_b   1.000
_cell.length_c   1.000
_cell.angle_alpha   90.00
_cell.angle_beta   90.00
_cell.angle_gamma   90.00
#
_symmetry.space_group_name_H-M   'P 1'
#
loop_
_entity.id
_entity.type
_entity.pdbx_description
1 polymer ?
#
loop_
_entity_poly.entity_id
_entity_poly.type
_entity_poly.pdbx_seq_one_letter_code
_entity_poly.pdbx_strand_id
1 'polypeptide(L)'
;MRAKRLCSSQIVAALCALLALASGAPSPARSSLRRLRSPASGPEDLLPPKETGKAALECLECELVVVLLQGEIAAGVSYDALVQESVQICVSQVGMTETFCQGYVPQVAPILYYIFTHNNVSAADFCGMVLSYWGCTSSNPAREWTVSIHGEKPPVAPVTLPGPDAPTLKVLHLSDTHMDPLYAPGSNAACPEELCCREESGIAETEEDEAWYWGDYRHCGSPPWMLEDMLAHARAAHPDLDYVMWTGDVVPHNMWSTSREWNLRLVRETNALVRKWFPDVPVFPVVGNHEMSPLDQ
;
A
#
# COMPACT_ATOMS: atom_id res chain seq x y z
N MET A 1 37.44 18.88 16.62
CA MET A 1 36.49 17.78 16.37
C MET A 1 35.36 18.28 15.47
N ARG A 2 35.63 18.29 14.15
CA ARG A 2 34.74 18.72 13.06
C ARG A 2 34.73 17.55 12.08
N ALA A 3 33.75 16.65 12.20
CA ALA A 3 33.58 15.50 11.29
C ALA A 3 32.14 14.92 11.35
N LYS A 4 31.13 15.77 11.59
CA LYS A 4 29.69 15.38 11.62
C LYS A 4 28.80 16.24 10.71
N ARG A 5 29.39 16.99 9.76
CA ARG A 5 28.66 18.00 8.96
C ARG A 5 28.70 17.80 7.44
N LEU A 6 29.18 16.65 6.95
CA LEU A 6 29.08 16.34 5.50
C LEU A 6 27.89 15.43 5.14
N CYS A 7 27.20 14.84 6.12
CA CYS A 7 25.97 14.06 5.90
C CYS A 7 24.83 14.60 6.79
N SER A 8 24.37 15.83 6.55
CA SER A 8 23.25 16.43 7.30
C SER A 8 21.93 16.47 6.52
N SER A 9 21.85 15.75 5.41
CA SER A 9 20.60 15.58 4.68
C SER A 9 20.12 14.16 4.93
N GLN A 10 18.97 13.99 5.59
CA GLN A 10 18.30 12.69 5.84
C GLN A 10 18.11 11.86 4.55
N ILE A 11 18.20 12.55 3.43
CA ILE A 11 18.23 12.15 2.03
C ILE A 11 19.35 11.17 1.62
N VAL A 12 20.56 11.27 2.18
CA VAL A 12 21.62 10.28 1.89
C VAL A 12 21.32 8.94 2.56
N ALA A 13 20.46 8.95 3.58
CA ALA A 13 19.92 7.77 4.23
C ALA A 13 18.62 7.26 3.57
N ALA A 14 17.86 8.14 2.91
CA ALA A 14 16.58 7.87 2.23
C ALA A 14 16.69 7.07 0.92
N LEU A 15 17.91 6.76 0.50
CA LEU A 15 18.22 6.19 -0.82
C LEU A 15 18.92 4.84 -0.76
N CYS A 16 19.48 4.58 0.41
CA CYS A 16 19.43 3.26 0.99
C CYS A 16 17.99 2.68 1.07
N ALA A 17 16.95 3.50 0.88
CA ALA A 17 15.55 3.10 0.80
C ALA A 17 15.04 2.86 -0.63
N LEU A 18 15.76 2.07 -1.44
CA LEU A 18 15.16 1.40 -2.62
C LEU A 18 14.00 0.43 -2.26
N LEU A 19 13.67 0.32 -0.97
CA LEU A 19 12.49 -0.36 -0.42
C LEU A 19 11.35 0.60 -0.05
N ALA A 20 11.58 1.92 0.04
CA ALA A 20 10.53 2.90 0.36
C ALA A 20 9.73 3.35 -0.88
N LEU A 21 9.76 2.53 -1.93
CA LEU A 21 9.05 2.72 -3.19
C LEU A 21 8.01 1.64 -3.47
N ALA A 22 7.76 0.77 -2.50
CA ALA A 22 6.60 -0.11 -2.48
C ALA A 22 5.99 -0.21 -1.05
N SER A 23 6.10 0.87 -0.27
CA SER A 23 5.54 0.97 1.07
C SER A 23 4.76 2.28 1.22
N GLY A 24 3.44 2.21 1.18
CA GLY A 24 2.52 3.24 1.65
C GLY A 24 2.60 3.49 3.17
N ALA A 25 3.79 3.78 3.72
CA ALA A 25 3.97 4.13 5.13
C ALA A 25 4.07 5.66 5.31
N PRO A 26 3.26 6.27 6.20
CA PRO A 26 3.32 7.70 6.49
C PRO A 26 4.45 8.05 7.47
N SER A 27 5.09 9.20 7.25
CA SER A 27 6.15 9.80 8.09
C SER A 27 5.87 9.74 9.60
N PRO A 28 6.87 9.44 10.47
CA PRO A 28 6.71 9.58 11.91
C PRO A 28 7.00 11.01 12.41
N ALA A 29 6.26 11.38 13.46
CA ALA A 29 6.48 12.45 14.47
C ALA A 29 5.98 13.90 14.19
N ARG A 30 4.88 14.33 14.84
CA ARG A 30 4.82 14.95 16.21
C ARG A 30 3.68 15.98 16.42
N SER A 31 2.98 15.80 17.55
CA SER A 31 2.34 16.77 18.46
C SER A 31 1.29 17.78 17.97
N SER A 32 0.04 17.50 18.35
CA SER A 32 -0.95 18.41 18.98
C SER A 32 -1.07 19.84 18.45
N LEU A 33 -1.97 20.05 17.48
CA LEU A 33 -2.71 21.31 17.32
C LEU A 33 -4.17 21.04 16.92
N ARG A 34 -5.09 21.33 17.84
CA ARG A 34 -6.52 21.52 17.58
C ARG A 34 -6.71 22.49 16.41
N ARG A 35 -7.36 22.06 15.33
CA ARG A 35 -7.92 22.98 14.31
C ARG A 35 -9.45 22.86 14.29
N LEU A 36 -10.08 24.01 14.51
CA LEU A 36 -11.51 24.22 14.36
C LEU A 36 -11.96 23.95 12.92
N ARG A 37 -13.11 23.30 12.77
CA ARG A 37 -13.78 23.02 11.49
C ARG A 37 -14.17 24.32 10.78
N SER A 38 -14.01 24.33 9.46
CA SER A 38 -14.80 25.15 8.51
C SER A 38 -15.16 24.29 7.30
N PRO A 39 -16.27 24.61 6.59
CA PRO A 39 -17.01 23.65 5.79
C PRO A 39 -16.40 23.41 4.41
N ALA A 40 -16.63 22.19 3.91
CA ALA A 40 -16.09 21.61 2.68
C ALA A 40 -16.45 22.39 1.41
N SER A 41 -15.47 22.52 0.52
CA SER A 41 -15.62 22.95 -0.87
C SER A 41 -14.97 21.93 -1.81
N GLY A 42 -15.75 21.42 -2.78
CA GLY A 42 -15.27 20.96 -4.10
C GLY A 42 -14.47 19.64 -4.20
N PRO A 43 -14.68 18.83 -5.25
CA PRO A 43 -13.88 17.63 -5.53
C PRO A 43 -12.52 17.89 -6.20
N GLU A 44 -12.10 19.15 -6.38
CA GLU A 44 -10.78 19.52 -6.94
C GLU A 44 -9.65 19.55 -5.89
N ASP A 45 -9.96 19.42 -4.60
CA ASP A 45 -8.99 19.51 -3.48
C ASP A 45 -8.39 18.15 -3.04
N LEU A 46 -8.57 17.07 -3.81
CA LEU A 46 -8.06 15.72 -3.47
C LEU A 46 -6.61 15.45 -3.93
N LEU A 47 -5.95 16.39 -4.59
CA LEU A 47 -4.52 16.29 -4.90
C LEU A 47 -3.75 17.24 -3.97
N PRO A 48 -2.74 16.76 -3.22
CA PRO A 48 -1.92 17.65 -2.40
C PRO A 48 -1.29 18.75 -3.28
N PRO A 49 -1.16 19.98 -2.79
CA PRO A 49 -0.51 21.04 -3.55
C PRO A 49 0.89 20.60 -3.94
N LYS A 50 1.22 20.69 -5.23
CA LYS A 50 2.57 20.46 -5.76
C LYS A 50 3.54 21.45 -5.12
N GLU A 51 4.16 21.10 -4.00
CA GLU A 51 5.34 21.81 -3.50
C GLU A 51 6.51 21.52 -4.45
N THR A 52 6.66 22.37 -5.48
CA THR A 52 7.56 22.17 -6.62
C THR A 52 9.04 21.97 -6.27
N GLY A 53 9.45 22.26 -5.03
CA GLY A 53 10.83 22.10 -4.55
C GLY A 53 11.15 20.76 -3.88
N LYS A 54 10.17 20.09 -3.22
CA LYS A 54 10.39 18.79 -2.57
C LYS A 54 10.31 17.63 -3.55
N ALA A 55 9.32 17.69 -4.44
CA ALA A 55 9.15 16.72 -5.53
C ALA A 55 10.43 16.57 -6.37
N ALA A 56 11.11 17.68 -6.72
CA ALA A 56 12.31 17.63 -7.55
C ALA A 56 13.51 16.94 -6.87
N LEU A 57 13.58 17.00 -5.54
CA LEU A 57 14.68 16.44 -4.75
C LEU A 57 14.53 14.92 -4.59
N GLU A 58 13.31 14.45 -4.29
CA GLU A 58 12.96 13.03 -4.20
C GLU A 58 13.20 12.30 -5.54
N CYS A 59 12.89 12.94 -6.68
CA CYS A 59 13.16 12.35 -7.99
C CYS A 59 14.66 12.23 -8.29
N LEU A 60 15.43 13.30 -8.08
CA LEU A 60 16.88 13.28 -8.29
C LEU A 60 17.56 12.22 -7.43
N GLU A 61 17.06 12.10 -6.20
CA GLU A 61 17.51 11.09 -5.27
C GLU A 61 17.30 9.69 -5.84
N CYS A 62 16.04 9.31 -6.12
CA CYS A 62 15.72 8.03 -6.70
C CYS A 62 16.59 7.72 -7.92
N GLU A 63 16.74 8.69 -8.83
CA GLU A 63 17.53 8.50 -10.04
C GLU A 63 18.99 8.20 -9.74
N LEU A 64 19.61 8.90 -8.79
CA LEU A 64 20.99 8.67 -8.39
C LEU A 64 21.21 7.23 -7.91
N VAL A 65 20.31 6.71 -7.09
CA VAL A 65 20.45 5.33 -6.59
C VAL A 65 20.20 4.30 -7.65
N VAL A 66 19.20 4.50 -8.51
CA VAL A 66 18.98 3.58 -9.62
C VAL A 66 20.21 3.54 -10.53
N VAL A 67 20.84 4.69 -10.80
CA VAL A 67 22.11 4.75 -11.54
C VAL A 67 23.24 3.99 -10.83
N LEU A 68 23.39 4.15 -9.50
CA LEU A 68 24.41 3.44 -8.73
C LEU A 68 24.19 1.92 -8.78
N LEU A 69 22.96 1.46 -8.52
CA LEU A 69 22.60 0.04 -8.58
C LEU A 69 22.81 -0.55 -9.99
N GLN A 70 22.39 0.17 -11.03
CA GLN A 70 22.65 -0.22 -12.41
C GLN A 70 24.15 -0.30 -12.70
N GLY A 71 24.94 0.62 -12.13
CA GLY A 71 26.41 0.61 -12.20
C GLY A 71 27.04 -0.61 -11.54
N GLU A 72 26.56 -1.01 -10.36
CA GLU A 72 27.03 -2.22 -9.66
C GLU A 72 26.68 -3.50 -10.42
N ILE A 73 25.45 -3.58 -10.95
CA ILE A 73 25.02 -4.67 -11.83
C ILE A 73 25.94 -4.74 -13.05
N ALA A 74 26.21 -3.60 -13.71
CA ALA A 74 27.11 -3.53 -14.86
C ALA A 74 28.57 -3.86 -14.51
N ALA A 75 29.00 -3.58 -13.28
CA ALA A 75 30.33 -3.95 -12.76
C ALA A 75 30.45 -5.44 -12.40
N GLY A 76 29.37 -6.21 -12.49
CA GLY A 76 29.36 -7.65 -12.23
C GLY A 76 29.26 -8.01 -10.75
N VAL A 77 28.76 -7.11 -9.89
CA VAL A 77 28.44 -7.44 -8.49
C VAL A 77 27.39 -8.56 -8.48
N SER A 78 27.63 -9.60 -7.70
CA SER A 78 26.73 -10.77 -7.63
C SER A 78 25.38 -10.39 -7.04
N TYR A 79 24.31 -11.03 -7.51
CA TYR A 79 22.95 -10.87 -6.97
C TYR A 79 22.90 -10.98 -5.44
N ASP A 80 23.52 -12.00 -4.86
CA ASP A 80 23.51 -12.20 -3.41
C ASP A 80 24.19 -11.05 -2.65
N ALA A 81 25.28 -10.50 -3.19
CA ALA A 81 25.95 -9.34 -2.60
C ALA A 81 25.05 -8.10 -2.65
N LEU A 82 24.38 -7.83 -3.77
CA LEU A 82 23.42 -6.72 -3.92
C LEU A 82 22.26 -6.84 -2.91
N VAL A 83 21.73 -8.05 -2.71
CA VAL A 83 20.66 -8.32 -1.74
C VAL A 83 21.14 -8.08 -0.31
N GLN A 84 22.31 -8.63 0.07
CA GLN A 84 22.85 -8.46 1.42
C GLN A 84 23.20 -7.01 1.73
N GLU A 85 23.81 -6.31 0.78
CA GLU A 85 24.07 -4.88 0.88
C GLU A 85 22.77 -4.10 1.07
N SER A 86 21.74 -4.38 0.25
CA SER A 86 20.41 -3.74 0.35
C SER A 86 19.75 -3.97 1.72
N VAL A 87 19.89 -5.16 2.33
CA VAL A 87 19.41 -5.43 3.69
C VAL A 87 20.16 -4.58 4.72
N GLN A 88 21.49 -4.51 4.66
CA GLN A 88 22.29 -3.70 5.59
C GLN A 88 21.97 -2.21 5.49
N ILE A 89 21.78 -1.76 4.26
CA ILE A 89 21.37 -0.42 3.88
C ILE A 89 19.98 -0.10 4.47
N CYS A 90 19.02 -1.01 4.33
CA CYS A 90 17.68 -0.90 4.91
C CYS A 90 17.71 -0.73 6.43
N VAL A 91 18.49 -1.56 7.13
CA VAL A 91 18.57 -1.48 8.60
C VAL A 91 19.32 -0.23 9.05
N SER A 92 20.49 0.06 8.47
CA SER A 92 21.43 1.03 9.03
C SER A 92 21.18 2.48 8.62
N GLN A 93 20.64 2.70 7.42
CA GLN A 93 20.46 4.04 6.85
C GLN A 93 18.98 4.44 6.78
N VAL A 94 18.09 3.50 6.42
CA VAL A 94 16.64 3.78 6.38
C VAL A 94 16.04 3.75 7.79
N GLY A 95 16.58 2.89 8.66
CA GLY A 95 16.11 2.77 10.05
C GLY A 95 14.89 1.87 10.20
N MET A 96 14.64 1.00 9.22
CA MET A 96 13.63 -0.06 9.32
C MET A 96 14.12 -1.20 10.22
N THR A 97 13.21 -2.02 10.72
CA THR A 97 13.56 -3.15 11.58
C THR A 97 14.31 -4.23 10.79
N GLU A 98 15.12 -5.02 11.49
CA GLU A 98 15.80 -6.16 10.88
C GLU A 98 14.80 -7.17 10.31
N THR A 99 13.70 -7.42 11.02
CA THR A 99 12.59 -8.27 10.58
C THR A 99 12.02 -7.80 9.26
N PHE A 100 11.70 -6.51 9.14
CA PHE A 100 11.18 -5.92 7.91
C PHE A 100 12.20 -6.07 6.78
N CYS A 101 13.44 -5.64 6.99
CA CYS A 101 14.45 -5.63 5.94
C CYS A 101 14.79 -7.04 5.43
N GLN A 102 14.91 -8.01 6.33
CA GLN A 102 15.20 -9.41 5.97
C GLN A 102 14.02 -10.09 5.28
N GLY A 103 12.78 -9.72 5.64
CA GLY A 103 11.58 -10.26 5.01
C GLY A 103 11.29 -9.62 3.65
N TYR A 104 11.47 -8.31 3.53
CA TYR A 104 11.00 -7.54 2.40
C TYR A 104 12.00 -7.47 1.24
N VAL A 105 13.29 -7.20 1.50
CA VAL A 105 14.30 -7.09 0.43
C VAL A 105 14.34 -8.32 -0.47
N PRO A 106 14.40 -9.56 0.07
CA PRO A 106 14.51 -10.74 -0.78
C PRO A 106 13.25 -11.01 -1.61
N GLN A 107 12.09 -10.46 -1.23
CA GLN A 107 10.86 -10.58 -2.02
C GLN A 107 10.88 -9.65 -3.25
N VAL A 108 11.38 -8.43 -3.10
CA VAL A 108 11.36 -7.40 -4.16
C VAL A 108 12.61 -7.47 -5.06
N ALA A 109 13.76 -7.83 -4.50
CA ALA A 109 15.03 -7.87 -5.23
C ALA A 109 15.03 -8.70 -6.53
N PRO A 110 14.38 -9.89 -6.62
CA PRO A 110 14.33 -10.64 -7.88
C PRO A 110 13.65 -9.85 -9.01
N ILE A 111 12.61 -9.07 -8.69
CA ILE A 111 11.85 -8.28 -9.65
C ILE A 111 12.70 -7.11 -10.15
N LEU A 112 13.30 -6.35 -9.22
CA LEU A 112 14.16 -5.22 -9.58
C LEU A 112 15.38 -5.67 -10.38
N TYR A 113 16.02 -6.75 -9.96
CA TYR A 113 17.14 -7.33 -10.68
C TYR A 113 16.73 -7.74 -12.11
N TYR A 114 15.57 -8.38 -12.27
CA TYR A 114 15.04 -8.71 -13.60
C TYR A 114 14.77 -7.46 -14.44
N ILE A 115 14.14 -6.43 -13.88
CA ILE A 115 13.86 -5.16 -14.58
C ILE A 115 15.16 -4.55 -15.11
N PHE A 116 16.19 -4.42 -14.28
CA PHE A 116 17.44 -3.75 -14.66
C PHE A 116 18.36 -4.59 -15.56
N THR A 117 18.17 -5.91 -15.62
CA THR A 117 19.00 -6.80 -16.46
C THR A 117 18.33 -7.22 -17.77
N HIS A 118 17.00 -7.19 -17.87
CA HIS A 118 16.24 -7.69 -19.03
C HIS A 118 15.43 -6.62 -19.76
N ASN A 119 15.30 -5.42 -19.20
CA ASN A 119 14.55 -4.33 -19.83
C ASN A 119 15.43 -3.09 -20.03
N ASN A 120 15.18 -2.34 -21.09
CA ASN A 120 15.80 -1.03 -21.27
C ASN A 120 15.00 0.01 -20.48
N VAL A 121 15.38 0.19 -19.20
CA VAL A 121 14.74 1.10 -18.25
C VAL A 121 15.82 2.05 -17.71
N SER A 122 15.69 3.33 -18.02
CA SER A 122 16.55 4.35 -17.43
C SER A 122 16.17 4.62 -15.97
N ALA A 123 17.06 5.26 -15.21
CA ALA A 123 16.73 5.72 -13.87
C ALA A 123 15.51 6.65 -13.85
N ALA A 124 15.42 7.59 -14.79
CA ALA A 124 14.25 8.46 -14.95
C ALA A 124 12.97 7.69 -15.33
N ASP A 125 13.08 6.59 -16.10
CA ASP A 125 11.93 5.72 -16.38
C ASP A 125 11.41 5.05 -15.12
N PHE A 126 12.32 4.45 -14.35
CA PHE A 126 11.97 3.74 -13.13
C PHE A 126 11.39 4.70 -12.10
N CYS A 127 12.09 5.78 -11.79
CA CYS A 127 11.65 6.77 -10.81
C CYS A 127 10.39 7.52 -11.27
N GLY A 128 10.26 7.82 -12.56
CA GLY A 128 9.05 8.41 -13.11
C GLY A 128 7.81 7.51 -13.03
N MET A 129 8.00 6.19 -13.03
CA MET A 129 6.92 5.22 -12.85
C MET A 129 6.56 5.08 -11.36
N VAL A 130 7.55 4.78 -10.53
CA VAL A 130 7.34 4.39 -9.13
C VAL A 130 7.07 5.60 -8.22
N LEU A 131 7.66 6.75 -8.51
CA LEU A 131 7.42 8.02 -7.81
C LEU A 131 6.49 8.97 -8.58
N SER A 132 5.63 8.43 -9.44
CA SER A 132 4.68 9.25 -10.23
C SER A 132 3.76 10.08 -9.34
N TYR A 133 3.35 9.53 -8.20
CA TYR A 133 2.57 10.23 -7.17
C TYR A 133 3.29 11.48 -6.61
N TRP A 134 4.62 11.39 -6.46
CA TRP A 134 5.47 12.48 -5.99
C TRP A 134 5.85 13.47 -7.11
N GLY A 135 5.32 13.27 -8.31
CA GLY A 135 5.52 14.15 -9.46
C GLY A 135 6.79 13.87 -10.25
N CYS A 136 7.46 12.73 -10.00
CA CYS A 136 8.51 12.26 -10.89
C CYS A 136 7.91 11.86 -12.23
N THR A 137 8.66 12.12 -13.31
CA THR A 137 8.19 11.85 -14.67
C THR A 137 9.30 11.24 -15.49
N SER A 138 8.94 10.43 -16.47
CA SER A 138 9.85 10.01 -17.51
C SER A 138 9.61 10.83 -18.77
N SER A 139 10.69 11.19 -19.45
CA SER A 139 10.65 11.81 -20.78
C SER A 139 10.77 10.80 -21.92
N ASN A 140 10.74 9.50 -21.61
CA ASN A 140 10.91 8.43 -22.59
C ASN A 140 9.61 8.23 -23.39
N PRO A 141 9.59 8.52 -24.71
CA PRO A 141 8.39 8.39 -25.53
C PRO A 141 7.89 6.94 -25.64
N ALA A 142 8.72 5.93 -25.34
CA ALA A 142 8.30 4.54 -25.30
C ALA A 142 7.37 4.22 -24.10
N ARG A 143 7.24 5.14 -23.13
CA ARG A 143 6.30 5.04 -22.00
C ARG A 143 4.98 5.74 -22.27
N GLU A 144 4.90 6.52 -23.34
CA GLU A 144 3.67 7.16 -23.77
C GLU A 144 2.90 6.21 -24.68
N TRP A 145 1.65 5.92 -24.32
CA TRP A 145 0.76 5.09 -25.11
C TRP A 145 -0.61 5.75 -25.22
N THR A 146 -1.31 5.47 -26.31
CA THR A 146 -2.64 6.02 -26.60
C THR A 146 -3.61 4.88 -26.89
N VAL A 147 -4.87 5.06 -26.50
CA VAL A 147 -5.95 4.15 -26.87
C VAL A 147 -6.72 4.77 -28.01
N SER A 148 -6.83 4.03 -29.12
CA SER A 148 -7.69 4.44 -30.23
C SER A 148 -9.15 4.21 -29.85
N ILE A 149 -9.91 5.29 -29.71
CA ILE A 149 -11.35 5.24 -29.50
C ILE A 149 -12.03 5.30 -30.88
N HIS A 150 -12.78 4.26 -31.21
CA HIS A 150 -13.48 4.16 -32.49
C HIS A 150 -14.91 4.72 -32.39
N GLY A 151 -15.38 5.34 -33.47
CA GLY A 151 -16.72 5.92 -33.58
C GLY A 151 -16.77 7.42 -33.29
N GLU A 152 -17.89 8.05 -33.63
CA GLU A 152 -18.14 9.45 -33.31
C GLU A 152 -18.72 9.59 -31.91
N LYS A 153 -18.27 10.60 -31.15
CA LYS A 153 -18.82 10.91 -29.83
C LYS A 153 -20.30 11.28 -30.00
N PRO A 154 -21.25 10.55 -29.38
CA PRO A 154 -22.66 10.91 -29.44
C PRO A 154 -22.94 12.31 -28.88
N PRO A 155 -23.99 13.01 -29.34
CA PRO A 155 -24.41 14.28 -28.73
C PRO A 155 -24.63 14.10 -27.23
N VAL A 156 -24.09 15.02 -26.43
CA VAL A 156 -24.26 14.98 -24.97
C VAL A 156 -25.73 15.28 -24.65
N ALA A 157 -26.46 14.27 -24.19
CA ALA A 157 -27.81 14.42 -23.71
C ALA A 157 -27.80 14.78 -22.21
N PRO A 158 -28.68 15.68 -21.74
CA PRO A 158 -28.82 15.95 -20.32
C PRO A 158 -29.28 14.69 -19.59
N VAL A 159 -28.67 14.42 -18.43
CA VAL A 159 -29.08 13.30 -17.57
C VAL A 159 -30.50 13.56 -17.06
N THR A 160 -31.41 12.66 -17.37
CA THR A 160 -32.78 12.69 -16.83
C THR A 160 -32.79 11.88 -15.55
N LEU A 161 -33.07 12.52 -14.42
CA LEU A 161 -33.18 11.83 -13.14
C LEU A 161 -34.46 10.96 -13.14
N PRO A 162 -34.41 9.78 -12.50
CA PRO A 162 -35.60 8.95 -12.34
C PRO A 162 -36.70 9.70 -11.57
N GLY A 163 -37.96 9.43 -11.91
CA GLY A 163 -39.10 9.96 -11.16
C GLY A 163 -39.20 9.35 -9.74
N PRO A 164 -40.04 9.91 -8.86
CA PRO A 164 -40.14 9.47 -7.46
C PRO A 164 -40.49 7.98 -7.27
N ASP A 165 -41.23 7.39 -8.21
CA ASP A 165 -41.68 6.00 -8.16
C ASP A 165 -40.78 5.03 -8.94
N ALA A 166 -39.63 5.49 -9.43
CA ALA A 166 -38.71 4.63 -10.14
C ALA A 166 -38.14 3.53 -9.22
N PRO A 167 -37.98 2.29 -9.71
CA PRO A 167 -37.36 1.24 -8.93
C PRO A 167 -35.91 1.62 -8.57
N THR A 168 -35.51 1.30 -7.35
CA THR A 168 -34.16 1.52 -6.85
C THR A 168 -33.44 0.19 -6.64
N LEU A 169 -32.12 0.24 -6.70
CA LEU A 169 -31.26 -0.87 -6.30
C LEU A 169 -30.63 -0.56 -4.95
N LYS A 170 -30.52 -1.55 -4.08
CA LYS A 170 -29.77 -1.48 -2.83
C LYS A 170 -28.47 -2.28 -2.97
N VAL A 171 -27.36 -1.56 -2.84
CA VAL A 171 -26.02 -2.09 -3.10
C VAL A 171 -25.19 -1.97 -1.84
N LEU A 172 -24.63 -3.09 -1.39
CA LEU A 172 -23.60 -3.09 -0.35
C LEU A 172 -22.25 -2.87 -1.02
N HIS A 173 -21.48 -1.89 -0.55
CA HIS A 173 -20.12 -1.64 -1.02
C HIS A 173 -19.14 -1.99 0.11
N LEU A 174 -18.32 -3.01 -0.13
CA LEU A 174 -17.23 -3.45 0.73
C LEU A 174 -15.88 -3.04 0.11
N SER A 175 -14.92 -2.66 0.94
CA SER A 175 -13.56 -2.33 0.51
C SER A 175 -12.59 -2.55 1.67
N ASP A 176 -11.31 -2.77 1.37
CA ASP A 176 -10.18 -2.69 2.31
C ASP A 176 -10.40 -3.54 3.58
N THR A 177 -10.85 -4.78 3.39
CA THR A 177 -11.17 -5.65 4.53
C THR A 177 -9.95 -5.94 5.40
N HIS A 178 -8.76 -6.03 4.80
CA HIS A 178 -7.48 -6.32 5.46
C HIS A 178 -7.61 -7.34 6.60
N MET A 179 -8.24 -8.48 6.30
CA MET A 179 -8.50 -9.51 7.29
C MET A 179 -7.17 -10.09 7.78
N ASP A 180 -6.94 -9.98 9.08
CA ASP A 180 -5.75 -10.50 9.72
C ASP A 180 -6.06 -11.73 10.56
N PRO A 181 -5.85 -12.94 10.03
CA PRO A 181 -6.11 -14.18 10.77
C PRO A 181 -5.15 -14.38 11.95
N LEU A 182 -4.08 -13.57 12.04
CA LEU A 182 -3.12 -13.62 13.14
C LEU A 182 -3.38 -12.55 14.21
N TYR A 183 -4.44 -11.75 14.06
CA TYR A 183 -4.81 -10.76 15.07
C TYR A 183 -5.05 -11.44 16.43
N ALA A 184 -4.37 -10.95 17.47
CA ALA A 184 -4.39 -11.51 18.82
C ALA A 184 -4.71 -10.43 19.86
N PRO A 185 -5.91 -10.43 20.48
CA PRO A 185 -6.22 -9.52 21.58
C PRO A 185 -5.23 -9.69 22.75
N GLY A 186 -4.85 -8.59 23.38
CA GLY A 186 -3.84 -8.56 24.46
C GLY A 186 -2.39 -8.52 23.97
N SER A 187 -2.13 -8.73 22.67
CA SER A 187 -0.77 -8.57 22.12
C SER A 187 -0.36 -7.10 22.01
N ASN A 188 0.93 -6.85 21.76
CA ASN A 188 1.42 -5.49 21.61
C ASN A 188 0.88 -4.82 20.33
N ALA A 189 0.10 -3.76 20.51
CA ALA A 189 -0.41 -2.91 19.43
C ALA A 189 0.48 -1.68 19.16
N ALA A 190 1.47 -1.42 20.02
CA ALA A 190 2.47 -0.35 19.91
C ALA A 190 3.85 -0.88 19.49
N CYS A 191 3.88 -1.83 18.55
CA CYS A 191 5.11 -2.40 18.02
C CYS A 191 5.76 -1.45 16.98
N PRO A 192 7.05 -1.64 16.64
CA PRO A 192 7.77 -0.79 15.68
C PRO A 192 7.49 -1.12 14.20
N GLU A 193 6.64 -2.10 13.92
CA GLU A 193 6.30 -2.55 12.56
C GLU A 193 5.03 -1.87 12.02
N GLU A 194 4.84 -1.86 10.71
CA GLU A 194 3.61 -1.34 10.06
C GLU A 194 2.36 -2.20 10.30
N LEU A 195 2.54 -3.37 10.92
CA LEU A 195 1.46 -4.25 11.36
C LEU A 195 1.83 -4.91 12.70
N CYS A 196 1.04 -4.57 13.70
CA CYS A 196 1.08 -5.02 15.08
C CYS A 196 -0.17 -5.84 15.42
N CYS A 197 -0.49 -5.96 16.72
CA CYS A 197 -1.63 -6.72 17.22
C CYS A 197 -1.59 -8.22 16.90
N ARG A 198 -0.40 -8.79 16.75
CA ARG A 198 -0.19 -10.24 16.60
C ARG A 198 0.70 -10.76 17.71
N GLU A 199 0.73 -12.07 17.90
CA GLU A 199 1.62 -12.69 18.88
C GLU A 199 3.10 -12.32 18.62
N GLU A 200 3.52 -12.22 17.35
CA GLU A 200 4.87 -11.81 16.99
C GLU A 200 5.21 -10.35 17.29
N SER A 201 4.21 -9.50 17.55
CA SER A 201 4.40 -8.08 17.89
C SER A 201 5.00 -7.87 19.28
N GLY A 202 5.12 -8.94 20.06
CA GLY A 202 5.70 -8.95 21.40
C GLY A 202 4.67 -8.70 22.50
N ILE A 203 5.19 -8.56 23.72
CA ILE A 203 4.38 -8.29 24.92
C ILE A 203 4.19 -6.78 25.04
N ALA A 204 2.95 -6.35 25.29
CA ALA A 204 2.65 -4.96 25.56
C ALA A 204 3.39 -4.47 26.82
N GLU A 205 4.01 -3.29 26.75
CA GLU A 205 4.73 -2.74 27.91
C GLU A 205 3.77 -2.28 29.02
N THR A 206 2.57 -1.82 28.62
CA THR A 206 1.49 -1.42 29.52
C THR A 206 0.15 -1.99 29.05
N GLU A 207 -0.86 -1.96 29.92
CA GLU A 207 -2.23 -2.39 29.56
C GLU A 207 -2.82 -1.53 28.42
N GLU A 208 -2.40 -0.26 28.30
CA GLU A 208 -2.81 0.61 27.21
C GLU A 208 -2.20 0.20 25.85
N ASP A 209 -1.08 -0.54 25.87
CA ASP A 209 -0.41 -1.05 24.67
C ASP A 209 -0.99 -2.38 24.17
N GLU A 210 -1.96 -2.95 24.89
CA GLU A 210 -2.64 -4.17 24.50
C GLU A 210 -3.65 -3.94 23.36
N ALA A 211 -3.61 -4.82 22.37
CA ALA A 211 -4.57 -4.90 21.28
C ALA A 211 -5.98 -5.25 21.81
N TRP A 212 -6.99 -4.47 21.44
CA TRP A 212 -8.36 -4.75 21.89
C TRP A 212 -9.04 -5.87 21.12
N TYR A 213 -10.17 -6.36 21.64
CA TYR A 213 -10.86 -7.52 21.07
C TYR A 213 -11.40 -7.28 19.66
N TRP A 214 -12.05 -6.15 19.38
CA TRP A 214 -12.73 -5.91 18.09
C TRP A 214 -11.83 -5.30 17.00
N GLY A 215 -10.56 -5.05 17.31
CA GLY A 215 -9.65 -4.24 16.50
C GLY A 215 -9.03 -3.13 17.34
N ASP A 216 -8.06 -2.43 16.77
CA ASP A 216 -7.29 -1.39 17.46
C ASP A 216 -7.15 -0.15 16.55
N TYR A 217 -7.00 1.04 17.15
CA TYR A 217 -6.81 2.29 16.40
C TYR A 217 -5.37 2.52 15.92
N ARG A 218 -4.43 1.64 16.28
CA ARG A 218 -3.03 1.66 15.85
C ARG A 218 -2.83 0.87 14.55
N HIS A 219 -1.59 0.47 14.28
CA HIS A 219 -1.17 -0.22 13.06
C HIS A 219 -1.56 -1.69 13.11
N CYS A 220 -2.84 -2.03 12.98
CA CYS A 220 -3.32 -3.40 13.11
C CYS A 220 -4.28 -3.78 11.99
N GLY A 221 -4.35 -5.08 11.68
CA GLY A 221 -5.30 -5.61 10.71
C GLY A 221 -6.67 -5.87 11.32
N SER A 222 -7.63 -6.26 10.48
CA SER A 222 -9.00 -6.53 10.90
C SER A 222 -9.15 -7.95 11.46
N PRO A 223 -9.58 -8.15 12.72
CA PRO A 223 -9.78 -9.50 13.23
C PRO A 223 -10.89 -10.24 12.45
N PRO A 224 -10.77 -11.57 12.22
CA PRO A 224 -11.76 -12.31 11.43
C PRO A 224 -13.17 -12.24 12.01
N TRP A 225 -13.30 -12.22 13.33
CA TRP A 225 -14.60 -12.13 14.00
C TRP A 225 -15.24 -10.73 13.87
N MET A 226 -14.44 -9.66 13.78
CA MET A 226 -14.98 -8.32 13.49
C MET A 226 -15.55 -8.26 12.09
N LEU A 227 -14.80 -8.77 11.10
CA LEU A 227 -15.27 -8.85 9.71
C LEU A 227 -16.54 -9.72 9.61
N GLU A 228 -16.57 -10.86 10.30
CA GLU A 228 -17.75 -11.72 10.35
C GLU A 228 -18.97 -11.02 10.96
N ASP A 229 -18.81 -10.31 12.08
CA ASP A 229 -19.89 -9.56 12.73
C ASP A 229 -20.44 -8.45 11.83
N MET A 230 -19.56 -7.72 11.15
CA MET A 230 -19.94 -6.70 10.16
C MET A 230 -20.78 -7.30 9.02
N LEU A 231 -20.34 -8.42 8.44
CA LEU A 231 -21.06 -9.09 7.35
C LEU A 231 -22.42 -9.64 7.81
N ALA A 232 -22.46 -10.21 9.03
CA ALA A 232 -23.69 -10.68 9.65
C ALA A 232 -24.70 -9.54 9.86
N HIS A 233 -24.23 -8.41 10.39
CA HIS A 233 -25.05 -7.22 10.59
C HIS A 233 -25.58 -6.68 9.26
N ALA A 234 -24.74 -6.55 8.24
CA ALA A 234 -25.14 -6.06 6.93
C ALA A 234 -26.23 -6.94 6.30
N ARG A 235 -26.10 -8.27 6.38
CA ARG A 235 -27.14 -9.21 5.91
C ARG A 235 -28.44 -9.08 6.71
N ALA A 236 -28.37 -8.92 8.02
CA ALA A 236 -29.55 -8.79 8.88
C ALA A 236 -30.28 -7.46 8.69
N ALA A 237 -29.55 -6.36 8.56
CA ALA A 237 -30.09 -5.01 8.38
C ALA A 237 -30.62 -4.78 6.96
N HIS A 238 -30.02 -5.45 5.98
CA HIS A 238 -30.36 -5.31 4.56
C HIS A 238 -30.58 -6.70 3.91
N PRO A 239 -31.70 -7.38 4.24
CA PRO A 239 -32.04 -8.66 3.63
C PRO A 239 -32.47 -8.51 2.15
N ASP A 240 -32.74 -7.29 1.71
CA ASP A 240 -33.22 -6.89 0.38
C ASP A 240 -32.11 -6.30 -0.50
N LEU A 241 -30.86 -6.72 -0.30
CA LEU A 241 -29.74 -6.34 -1.17
C LEU A 241 -29.87 -6.96 -2.56
N ASP A 242 -29.70 -6.14 -3.60
CA ASP A 242 -29.69 -6.61 -4.99
C ASP A 242 -28.34 -7.22 -5.37
N TYR A 243 -27.24 -6.62 -4.90
CA TYR A 243 -25.88 -7.14 -5.06
C TYR A 243 -24.87 -6.50 -4.09
N VAL A 244 -23.70 -7.10 -4.02
CA VAL A 244 -22.53 -6.59 -3.29
C VAL A 244 -21.43 -6.21 -4.29
N MET A 245 -20.90 -5.00 -4.15
CA MET A 245 -19.63 -4.58 -4.77
C MET A 245 -18.52 -4.76 -3.74
N TRP A 246 -17.41 -5.37 -4.14
CA TRP A 246 -16.26 -5.52 -3.25
C TRP A 246 -14.96 -5.12 -3.95
N THR A 247 -14.31 -4.06 -3.49
CA THR A 247 -13.19 -3.43 -4.20
C THR A 247 -11.79 -3.90 -3.77
N GLY A 248 -11.68 -5.09 -3.18
CA GLY A 248 -10.39 -5.76 -2.92
C GLY A 248 -9.76 -5.40 -1.57
N ASP A 249 -8.43 -5.50 -1.51
CA ASP A 249 -7.58 -5.26 -0.34
C ASP A 249 -7.94 -6.15 0.86
N VAL A 250 -7.70 -7.44 0.66
CA VAL A 250 -7.92 -8.52 1.63
C VAL A 250 -6.70 -8.75 2.50
N VAL A 251 -5.50 -8.69 1.92
CA VAL A 251 -4.25 -9.03 2.61
C VAL A 251 -3.85 -7.87 3.53
N PRO A 252 -3.54 -8.11 4.82
CA PRO A 252 -3.16 -7.04 5.74
C PRO A 252 -1.75 -6.49 5.43
N HIS A 253 -1.35 -5.44 6.14
CA HIS A 253 -0.14 -4.66 5.88
C HIS A 253 1.18 -5.34 6.30
N ASN A 254 1.29 -6.67 6.24
CA ASN A 254 2.51 -7.43 6.59
C ASN A 254 3.38 -7.79 5.38
N MET A 255 3.65 -6.83 4.49
CA MET A 255 4.34 -7.04 3.21
C MET A 255 5.69 -7.78 3.30
N TRP A 256 6.43 -7.61 4.41
CA TRP A 256 7.70 -8.31 4.66
C TRP A 256 7.53 -9.81 4.96
N SER A 257 6.30 -10.27 5.18
CA SER A 257 5.97 -11.64 5.54
C SER A 257 4.75 -12.13 4.73
N THR A 258 4.77 -11.90 3.42
CA THR A 258 3.77 -12.43 2.48
C THR A 258 4.36 -13.51 1.58
N SER A 259 3.47 -14.31 0.98
CA SER A 259 3.82 -15.23 -0.10
C SER A 259 2.61 -15.42 -1.00
N ARG A 260 2.82 -15.90 -2.22
CA ARG A 260 1.71 -16.23 -3.14
C ARG A 260 0.73 -17.21 -2.50
N GLU A 261 1.24 -18.25 -1.84
CA GLU A 261 0.42 -19.28 -1.20
C GLU A 261 -0.37 -18.71 -0.01
N TRP A 262 0.24 -17.82 0.78
CA TRP A 262 -0.42 -17.14 1.88
C TRP A 262 -1.53 -16.20 1.40
N ASN A 263 -1.25 -15.34 0.42
CA ASN A 263 -2.23 -14.39 -0.10
C ASN A 263 -3.41 -15.12 -0.76
N LEU A 264 -3.15 -16.17 -1.55
CA LEU A 264 -4.22 -16.99 -2.15
C LEU A 264 -5.10 -17.68 -1.10
N ARG A 265 -4.53 -18.08 0.03
CA ARG A 265 -5.28 -18.65 1.15
C ARG A 265 -6.19 -17.59 1.78
N LEU A 266 -5.64 -16.43 2.12
CA LEU A 266 -6.39 -15.29 2.67
C LEU A 266 -7.56 -14.88 1.77
N VAL A 267 -7.30 -14.67 0.48
CA VAL A 267 -8.35 -14.31 -0.49
C VAL A 267 -9.45 -15.37 -0.54
N ARG A 268 -9.11 -16.66 -0.47
CA ARG A 268 -10.10 -17.75 -0.45
C ARG A 268 -10.92 -17.77 0.83
N GLU A 269 -10.27 -17.59 1.98
CA GLU A 269 -10.93 -17.58 3.30
C GLU A 269 -11.88 -16.39 3.42
N THR A 270 -11.44 -15.19 3.07
CA THR A 270 -12.28 -13.99 3.10
C THR A 270 -13.44 -14.10 2.10
N ASN A 271 -13.20 -14.60 0.89
CA ASN A 271 -14.27 -14.84 -0.07
C ASN A 271 -15.27 -15.89 0.43
N ALA A 272 -14.81 -16.95 1.10
CA ALA A 272 -15.70 -17.94 1.71
C ALA A 272 -16.55 -17.32 2.83
N LEU A 273 -15.98 -16.41 3.64
CA LEU A 273 -16.71 -15.68 4.68
C LEU A 273 -17.77 -14.74 4.08
N VAL A 274 -17.43 -13.98 3.03
CA VAL A 274 -18.41 -13.14 2.31
C VAL A 274 -19.52 -14.00 1.71
N ARG A 275 -19.17 -15.11 1.06
CA ARG A 275 -20.15 -16.04 0.48
C ARG A 275 -21.04 -16.74 1.50
N LYS A 276 -20.54 -16.98 2.72
CA LYS A 276 -21.33 -17.52 3.83
C LYS A 276 -22.49 -16.59 4.20
N TRP A 277 -22.25 -15.28 4.25
CA TRP A 277 -23.26 -14.29 4.63
C TRP A 277 -24.13 -13.79 3.48
N PHE A 278 -23.64 -13.92 2.25
CA PHE A 278 -24.34 -13.54 1.01
C PHE A 278 -24.42 -14.71 0.02
N PRO A 279 -25.06 -15.84 0.39
CA PRO A 279 -25.10 -17.04 -0.46
C PRO A 279 -26.02 -16.88 -1.69
N ASP A 280 -27.05 -16.06 -1.55
CA ASP A 280 -28.13 -15.81 -2.51
C ASP A 280 -28.04 -14.44 -3.18
N VAL A 281 -27.06 -13.61 -2.79
CA VAL A 281 -26.83 -12.27 -3.35
C VAL A 281 -25.59 -12.30 -4.26
N PRO A 282 -25.66 -11.78 -5.50
CA PRO A 282 -24.49 -11.65 -6.36
C PRO A 282 -23.40 -10.78 -5.72
N VAL A 283 -22.15 -11.23 -5.79
CA VAL A 283 -20.97 -10.48 -5.30
C VAL A 283 -20.04 -10.22 -6.48
N PHE A 284 -19.67 -8.96 -6.69
CA PHE A 284 -18.79 -8.51 -7.76
C PHE A 284 -17.48 -7.98 -7.16
N PRO A 285 -16.44 -8.83 -7.02
CA PRO A 285 -15.15 -8.43 -6.50
C PRO A 285 -14.26 -7.79 -7.57
N VAL A 286 -13.35 -6.93 -7.13
CA VAL A 286 -12.22 -6.38 -7.89
C VAL A 286 -10.93 -6.75 -7.14
N VAL A 287 -9.82 -6.84 -7.87
CA VAL A 287 -8.48 -7.06 -7.30
C VAL A 287 -7.92 -5.70 -6.87
N GLY A 288 -7.62 -5.57 -5.58
CA GLY A 288 -6.90 -4.44 -5.01
C GLY A 288 -5.38 -4.65 -5.11
N ASN A 289 -4.62 -3.71 -4.57
CA ASN A 289 -3.17 -3.69 -4.72
C ASN A 289 -2.47 -4.59 -3.68
N HIS A 290 -3.15 -4.95 -2.58
CA HIS A 290 -2.61 -5.84 -1.55
C HIS A 290 -2.72 -7.35 -1.90
N GLU A 291 -3.49 -7.73 -2.92
CA GLU A 291 -3.73 -9.14 -3.25
C GLU A 291 -2.47 -9.90 -3.70
N MET A 292 -1.51 -9.21 -4.30
CA MET A 292 -0.30 -9.83 -4.85
C MET A 292 0.87 -9.91 -3.87
N SER A 293 1.81 -10.81 -4.14
CA SER A 293 3.05 -10.95 -3.39
C SER A 293 4.23 -11.07 -4.38
N PRO A 294 5.27 -10.22 -4.26
CA PRO A 294 5.33 -9.07 -3.36
C PRO A 294 4.25 -8.03 -3.69
N LEU A 295 3.92 -7.21 -2.70
CA LEU A 295 2.90 -6.17 -2.80
C LEU A 295 3.33 -5.05 -3.76
N ASP A 296 2.35 -4.41 -4.39
CA ASP A 296 2.50 -3.25 -5.27
C ASP A 296 1.85 -2.03 -4.60
N GLN A 297 2.64 -1.07 -4.07
CA GLN A 297 2.12 0.22 -3.56
C GLN A 297 3.17 1.32 -3.39
#